data_AF-A0A024U130-F1
#
_entry.id   AF-A0A024U130-F1
#
_cell.length_a   1.000
_cell.length_b   1.000
_cell.length_c   1.000
_cell.angle_alpha   90.00
_cell.angle_beta   90.00
_cell.angle_gamma   90.00
#
_symmetry.space_group_name_H-M   'P 1'
#
loop_
_entity.id
_entity.type
_entity.pdbx_description
1 polymer ?
#
loop_
_entity_poly.entity_id
_entity_poly.type
_entity_poly.pdbx_seq_one_letter_code
_entity_poly.pdbx_strand_id
1 'polypeptide(L)'
;MATGDALRLGVIAAVVLLVVYILQPSPWTVLAVVCSATIAGVLLGGLVLWIICGLLNFLHEIASAFCLPLRAARDALRAAREAPPVQCIVCLKQVESAAGNATCDHCSMTCCGPCIETYLRTKITHDRQAHLPCPSCPVALSDGTLQRFLSPYLTGKLRELEKTQGKCPKCRGCKCTPNVYSRRRLTCTQCTFSWCIKCSQSFHYFATNGCKASSFRMPRQPKEAQQQLPTCDAPPPPVECVVCLDVVEAAGCATCDRCPMQCCGPCLETYLSMKISQDRTAHLPCPSCGAALRAEILERFLSPSMAASVRELEQNSFKCPKCKEQEFTSTWYSQRRLTCIQCTSSWCIDCSQTYHYFATTRCSDSTFRKWRAKNSVKSCPRCKRFIEKNGGCNHMTCTQCRFEFCWSCMDKWRARHTCKSWFA
;
A
#
# COMPACT_ATOMS: atom_id res chain seq x y z
N MET A 1 98.18 71.98 47.02
CA MET A 1 98.08 71.96 45.54
C MET A 1 98.56 70.62 44.96
N ALA A 2 98.01 69.47 45.39
CA ALA A 2 98.50 68.16 44.90
C ALA A 2 97.43 67.05 44.75
N THR A 3 96.13 67.38 44.75
CA THR A 3 95.04 66.38 44.68
C THR A 3 94.10 66.54 43.48
N GLY A 4 94.27 67.57 42.66
CA GLY A 4 93.44 67.80 41.46
C GLY A 4 93.92 67.05 40.21
N ASP A 5 95.22 66.76 40.11
CA ASP A 5 95.81 66.22 38.88
C ASP A 5 95.66 64.70 38.77
N ALA A 6 95.66 63.98 39.90
CA ALA A 6 95.47 62.53 39.90
C ALA A 6 94.05 62.10 39.47
N LEU A 7 93.03 62.89 39.84
CA LEU A 7 91.63 62.62 39.45
C LEU A 7 91.40 62.90 37.95
N ARG A 8 92.04 63.95 37.41
CA ARG A 8 91.98 64.27 35.97
C ARG A 8 92.70 63.22 35.13
N LEU A 9 93.86 62.75 35.58
CA LEU A 9 94.59 61.66 34.92
C LEU A 9 93.83 60.34 34.97
N GLY A 10 93.15 60.02 36.08
CA GLY A 10 92.31 58.82 36.20
C GLY A 10 91.08 58.83 35.29
N VAL A 11 90.41 59.99 35.16
CA VAL A 11 89.27 60.14 34.23
C VAL A 11 89.74 60.10 32.78
N ILE A 12 90.87 60.74 32.45
CA ILE A 12 91.44 60.68 31.10
C ILE A 12 91.86 59.23 30.77
N ALA A 13 92.49 58.51 31.70
CA ALA A 13 92.86 57.11 31.50
C ALA A 13 91.62 56.20 31.32
N ALA A 14 90.56 56.41 32.10
CA ALA A 14 89.31 55.66 31.95
C ALA A 14 88.60 55.97 30.63
N VAL A 15 88.58 57.24 30.20
CA VAL A 15 88.03 57.64 28.89
C VAL A 15 88.88 57.07 27.76
N VAL A 16 90.21 57.10 27.85
CA VAL A 16 91.11 56.52 26.84
C VAL A 16 90.94 55.00 26.76
N LEU A 17 90.82 54.29 27.89
CA LEU A 17 90.56 52.85 27.90
C LEU A 17 89.19 52.50 27.32
N LEU A 18 88.16 53.31 27.61
CA LEU A 18 86.83 53.16 27.02
C LEU A 18 86.85 53.42 25.51
N VAL A 19 87.58 54.45 25.07
CA VAL A 19 87.76 54.81 23.66
C VAL A 19 88.58 53.75 22.92
N VAL A 20 89.62 53.17 23.54
CA VAL A 20 90.39 52.04 22.98
C VAL A 20 89.53 50.78 22.88
N TYR A 21 88.68 50.50 23.88
CA TYR A 21 87.74 49.38 23.85
C TYR A 21 86.67 49.53 22.75
N ILE A 22 86.25 50.77 22.45
CA ILE A 22 85.26 51.08 21.38
C ILE A 22 85.92 51.14 19.99
N LEU A 23 87.16 51.62 19.87
CA LEU A 23 87.86 51.81 18.59
C LEU A 23 88.72 50.61 18.16
N GLN A 24 89.02 49.66 19.05
CA GLN A 24 89.75 48.42 18.76
C GLN A 24 88.98 47.22 19.38
N PRO A 25 87.80 46.86 18.88
CA PRO A 25 87.13 45.67 19.37
C PRO A 25 87.98 44.46 18.97
N SER A 26 88.43 43.68 19.94
CA SER A 26 89.14 42.42 19.65
C SER A 26 88.28 41.57 18.70
N PRO A 27 88.86 40.78 17.79
CA PRO A 27 88.09 39.94 16.88
C PRO A 27 87.04 39.10 17.60
N TRP A 28 87.35 38.65 18.82
CA TRP A 28 86.49 37.87 19.70
C TRP A 28 85.28 38.62 20.26
N THR A 29 85.37 39.92 20.55
CA THR A 29 84.23 40.71 21.05
C THR A 29 83.26 41.04 19.93
N VAL A 30 83.74 41.33 18.73
CA VAL A 30 82.89 41.47 17.54
C VAL A 30 82.21 40.14 17.22
N LEU A 31 82.97 39.02 17.25
CA LEU A 31 82.41 37.69 17.02
C LEU A 31 81.35 37.33 18.06
N ALA A 32 81.56 37.63 19.34
CA ALA A 32 80.59 37.35 20.41
C ALA A 32 79.30 38.17 20.28
N VAL A 33 79.38 39.45 19.91
CA VAL A 33 78.20 40.30 19.66
C VAL A 33 77.46 39.86 18.41
N VAL A 34 78.17 39.51 17.32
CA VAL A 34 77.54 38.97 16.10
C VAL A 34 76.94 37.59 16.36
N CYS A 35 77.61 36.73 17.13
CA CYS A 35 77.12 35.40 17.47
C CYS A 35 75.92 35.46 18.41
N SER A 36 75.89 36.37 19.39
CA SER A 36 74.73 36.57 20.26
C SER A 36 73.55 37.23 19.52
N ALA A 37 73.81 38.19 18.63
CA ALA A 37 72.78 38.79 17.78
C ALA A 37 72.20 37.78 16.75
N THR A 38 73.02 36.91 16.19
CA THR A 38 72.56 35.84 15.28
C THR A 38 71.80 34.74 16.03
N ILE A 39 72.26 34.31 17.20
CA ILE A 39 71.52 33.36 18.06
C ILE A 39 70.18 33.96 18.50
N ALA A 40 70.16 35.22 18.94
CA ALA A 40 68.92 35.92 19.30
C ALA A 40 67.98 36.05 18.09
N GLY A 41 68.51 36.35 16.89
CA GLY A 41 67.75 36.41 15.65
C GLY A 41 67.18 35.06 15.21
N VAL A 42 67.93 33.96 15.39
CA VAL A 42 67.46 32.59 15.10
C VAL A 42 66.41 32.14 16.12
N LEU A 43 66.57 32.46 17.40
CA LEU A 43 65.58 32.17 18.44
C LEU A 43 64.31 32.99 18.28
N LEU A 44 64.41 34.28 17.95
CA LEU A 44 63.25 35.13 17.63
C LEU A 44 62.57 34.68 16.34
N GLY A 45 63.32 34.34 15.30
CA GLY A 45 62.78 33.78 14.05
C GLY A 45 62.08 32.44 14.28
N GLY A 46 62.65 31.57 15.12
CA GLY A 46 62.06 30.31 15.52
C GLY A 46 60.80 30.48 16.37
N LEU A 47 60.78 31.43 17.30
CA LEU A 47 59.60 31.78 18.10
C LEU A 47 58.48 32.34 17.22
N VAL A 48 58.81 33.21 16.27
CA VAL A 48 57.86 33.77 15.29
C VAL A 48 57.29 32.66 14.40
N LEU A 49 58.13 31.77 13.88
CA LEU A 49 57.69 30.59 13.12
C LEU A 49 56.82 29.65 13.94
N TRP A 50 57.14 29.42 15.22
CA TRP A 50 56.36 28.59 16.13
C TRP A 50 55.00 29.22 16.45
N ILE A 51 54.94 30.53 16.68
CA ILE A 51 53.69 31.29 16.87
C ILE A 51 52.86 31.27 15.59
N ILE A 52 53.48 31.49 14.42
CA ILE A 52 52.80 31.43 13.12
C ILE A 52 52.25 30.02 12.87
N CYS A 53 53.04 28.97 13.13
CA CYS A 53 52.61 27.58 12.97
C CYS A 53 51.49 27.22 13.96
N GLY A 54 51.55 27.72 15.20
CA GLY A 54 50.51 27.57 16.21
C GLY A 54 49.21 28.28 15.82
N LEU A 55 49.30 29.52 15.30
CA LEU A 55 48.17 30.26 14.76
C LEU A 55 47.58 29.59 13.52
N LEU A 56 48.41 29.07 12.61
CA LEU A 56 47.96 28.32 11.44
C LEU A 56 47.27 27.01 11.83
N ASN A 57 47.80 26.27 12.80
CA ASN A 57 47.15 25.07 13.34
C ASN A 57 45.84 25.39 14.06
N PHE A 58 45.80 26.47 14.84
CA PHE A 58 44.59 26.94 15.51
C PHE A 58 43.52 27.39 14.51
N LEU A 59 43.92 28.10 13.45
CA LEU A 59 43.04 28.47 12.34
C LEU A 59 42.55 27.23 11.56
N HIS A 60 43.41 26.21 11.38
CA HIS A 60 43.04 24.95 10.75
C HIS A 60 42.05 24.14 11.61
N GLU A 61 42.27 24.07 12.92
CA GLU A 61 41.35 23.48 13.91
C GLU A 61 39.98 24.19 13.85
N ILE A 62 39.94 25.52 13.92
CA ILE A 62 38.70 26.31 13.80
C ILE A 62 38.01 26.08 12.45
N ALA A 63 38.76 26.09 11.34
CA ALA A 63 38.20 25.83 10.01
C ALA A 63 37.64 24.40 9.91
N SER A 64 38.27 23.41 10.54
CA SER A 64 37.79 22.03 10.56
C SER A 64 36.57 21.81 11.45
N ALA A 65 36.51 22.48 12.61
CA ALA A 65 35.42 22.36 13.56
C ALA A 65 34.16 23.14 13.12
N PHE A 66 34.31 24.26 12.43
CA PHE A 66 33.19 25.12 12.05
C PHE A 66 32.92 25.14 10.53
N CYS A 67 33.94 25.31 9.68
CA CYS A 67 33.69 25.51 8.25
C CYS A 67 33.34 24.21 7.51
N LEU A 68 33.91 23.06 7.91
CA LEU A 68 33.61 21.76 7.29
C LEU A 68 32.17 21.29 7.57
N PRO A 69 31.64 21.33 8.81
CA PRO A 69 30.24 21.02 9.09
C PRO A 69 29.28 22.02 8.45
N LEU A 70 29.62 23.32 8.42
CA LEU A 70 28.80 24.33 7.76
C LEU A 70 28.81 24.21 6.23
N ARG A 71 29.92 23.78 5.62
CA ARG A 71 29.99 23.43 4.18
C ARG A 71 29.15 22.19 3.91
N ALA A 72 29.33 21.11 4.67
CA ALA A 72 28.54 19.90 4.53
C ALA A 72 27.03 20.16 4.71
N ALA A 73 26.64 20.98 5.71
CA ALA A 73 25.25 21.38 5.92
C ALA A 73 24.72 22.24 4.77
N ARG A 74 25.52 23.19 4.26
CA ARG A 74 25.15 24.03 3.11
C ARG A 74 25.06 23.24 1.80
N ASP A 75 25.95 22.28 1.59
CA ASP A 75 25.96 21.42 0.41
C ASP A 75 24.82 20.40 0.48
N ALA A 76 24.49 19.89 1.67
CA ALA A 76 23.29 19.09 1.90
C ALA A 76 22.00 19.91 1.68
N LEU A 77 21.97 21.18 2.11
CA LEU A 77 20.86 22.09 1.85
C LEU A 77 20.74 22.46 0.36
N ARG A 78 21.86 22.67 -0.35
CA ARG A 78 21.88 22.89 -1.81
C ARG A 78 21.41 21.65 -2.56
N ALA A 79 21.94 20.47 -2.22
CA ALA A 79 21.50 19.19 -2.79
C ALA A 79 20.01 18.90 -2.52
N ALA A 80 19.50 19.25 -1.34
CA ALA A 80 18.07 19.15 -1.03
C ALA A 80 17.21 20.15 -1.83
N ARG A 81 17.77 21.32 -2.19
CA ARG A 81 17.10 22.38 -2.96
C ARG A 81 17.15 22.14 -4.47
N GLU A 82 18.14 21.39 -4.95
CA GLU A 82 18.36 21.04 -6.36
C GLU A 82 17.87 19.62 -6.71
N ALA A 83 17.39 18.85 -5.73
CA ALA A 83 16.84 17.52 -5.99
C ALA A 83 15.62 17.61 -6.93
N PRO A 84 15.55 16.75 -7.96
CA PRO A 84 14.52 16.84 -8.97
C PRO A 84 13.13 16.64 -8.34
N PRO A 85 12.12 17.41 -8.75
CA PRO A 85 10.78 17.28 -8.22
C PRO A 85 10.25 15.86 -8.50
N VAL A 86 9.81 15.19 -7.44
CA VAL A 86 9.27 13.83 -7.51
C VAL A 86 7.77 13.87 -7.71
N GLN A 87 7.25 12.97 -8.54
CA GLN A 87 5.81 12.90 -8.78
C GLN A 87 5.13 12.05 -7.71
N CYS A 88 4.07 12.57 -7.10
CA CYS A 88 3.27 11.82 -6.15
C CYS A 88 2.50 10.68 -6.84
N ILE A 89 2.64 9.44 -6.36
CA ILE A 89 1.92 8.26 -6.88
C ILE A 89 0.39 8.39 -6.82
N VAL A 90 -0.16 9.13 -5.84
CA VAL A 90 -1.62 9.22 -5.63
C VAL A 90 -2.24 10.36 -6.41
N CYS A 91 -1.71 11.58 -6.29
CA CYS A 91 -2.31 12.76 -6.94
C CYS A 91 -1.63 13.16 -8.24
N LEU A 92 -0.54 12.48 -8.63
CA LEU A 92 0.23 12.71 -9.86
C LEU A 92 0.84 14.11 -9.99
N LYS A 93 0.79 14.93 -8.93
CA LYS A 93 1.41 16.26 -8.87
C LYS A 93 2.89 16.15 -8.53
N GLN A 94 3.69 17.06 -9.07
CA GLN A 94 5.07 17.24 -8.66
C GLN A 94 5.13 17.82 -7.25
N VAL A 95 5.99 17.25 -6.41
CA VAL A 95 6.16 17.67 -5.02
C VAL A 95 7.64 17.83 -4.68
N GLU A 96 7.93 18.83 -3.86
CA GLU A 96 9.29 19.12 -3.39
C GLU A 96 9.84 17.95 -2.57
N SER A 97 11.08 17.58 -2.83
CA SER A 97 11.75 16.45 -2.20
C SER A 97 12.23 16.80 -0.79
N ALA A 98 11.51 16.34 0.24
CA ALA A 98 12.06 15.63 1.43
C ALA A 98 11.21 15.84 2.71
N ALA A 99 10.79 17.07 3.04
CA ALA A 99 10.36 17.37 4.41
C ALA A 99 8.92 16.95 4.76
N GLY A 100 8.10 16.54 3.79
CA GLY A 100 6.67 16.22 4.02
C GLY A 100 6.13 15.00 3.27
N ASN A 101 6.97 14.24 2.57
CA ASN A 101 6.53 13.12 1.74
C ASN A 101 6.87 11.78 2.40
N ALA A 102 6.06 10.76 2.11
CA ALA A 102 6.33 9.38 2.45
C ALA A 102 6.94 8.66 1.24
N THR A 103 8.13 8.12 1.38
CA THR A 103 8.78 7.29 0.37
C THR A 103 8.81 5.86 0.86
N CYS A 104 8.42 4.92 0.00
CA CYS A 104 8.40 3.51 0.36
C CYS A 104 9.79 2.90 0.25
N ASP A 105 10.28 2.24 1.32
CA ASP A 105 11.58 1.57 1.34
C ASP A 105 11.68 0.39 0.36
N HIS A 106 10.55 -0.15 -0.09
CA HIS A 106 10.50 -1.30 -1.00
C HIS A 106 10.45 -0.91 -2.49
N CYS A 107 9.54 -0.02 -2.87
CA CYS A 107 9.34 0.34 -4.28
C CYS A 107 9.87 1.73 -4.65
N SER A 108 10.46 2.45 -3.69
CA SER A 108 11.01 3.81 -3.85
C SER A 108 10.00 4.87 -4.35
N MET A 109 8.72 4.52 -4.46
CA MET A 109 7.67 5.43 -4.88
C MET A 109 7.35 6.42 -3.75
N THR A 110 7.12 7.67 -4.13
CA THR A 110 6.89 8.78 -3.21
C THR A 110 5.44 9.23 -3.24
N CYS A 111 4.84 9.38 -2.06
CA CYS A 111 3.49 9.90 -1.83
C CYS A 111 3.59 11.19 -1.02
N CYS A 112 2.88 12.24 -1.43
CA CYS A 112 2.89 13.50 -0.67
C CYS A 112 2.13 13.38 0.65
N GLY A 113 2.50 14.19 1.64
CA GLY A 113 1.93 14.20 3.00
C GLY A 113 0.40 14.16 3.04
N PRO A 114 -0.31 15.07 2.35
CA PRO A 114 -1.78 15.07 2.34
C PRO A 114 -2.37 13.77 1.77
N CYS A 115 -1.76 13.22 0.71
CA CYS A 115 -2.22 11.99 0.09
C CYS A 115 -1.99 10.77 0.98
N ILE A 116 -0.82 10.67 1.64
CA ILE A 116 -0.56 9.56 2.55
C ILE A 116 -1.44 9.65 3.80
N GLU A 117 -1.68 10.84 4.35
CA GLU A 117 -2.59 11.00 5.49
C GLU A 117 -4.03 10.61 5.13
N THR A 118 -4.53 11.08 3.98
CA THR A 118 -5.86 10.71 3.48
C THR A 118 -5.96 9.21 3.24
N TYR A 119 -4.94 8.61 2.63
CA TYR A 119 -4.85 7.18 2.40
C TYR A 119 -4.90 6.39 3.72
N LEU A 120 -4.06 6.73 4.70
CA LEU A 120 -3.99 6.06 6.01
C LEU A 120 -5.32 6.21 6.76
N ARG A 121 -5.92 7.40 6.74
CA ARG A 121 -7.24 7.65 7.32
C ARG A 121 -8.28 6.73 6.70
N THR A 122 -8.36 6.65 5.36
CA THR A 122 -9.29 5.75 4.66
C THR A 122 -9.03 4.29 5.02
N LYS A 123 -7.76 3.84 5.03
CA LYS A 123 -7.40 2.46 5.39
C LYS A 123 -7.78 2.09 6.81
N ILE A 124 -7.62 2.98 7.78
CA ILE A 124 -7.91 2.72 9.19
C ILE A 124 -9.41 2.88 9.50
N THR A 125 -10.06 3.92 8.99
CA THR A 125 -11.45 4.22 9.38
C THR A 125 -12.48 3.53 8.49
N HIS A 126 -12.27 3.55 7.17
CA HIS A 126 -13.22 2.98 6.20
C HIS A 126 -12.92 1.50 5.94
N ASP A 127 -11.69 1.18 5.54
CA ASP A 127 -11.31 -0.20 5.21
C ASP A 127 -11.04 -1.05 6.47
N ARG A 128 -10.94 -0.39 7.63
CA ARG A 128 -10.65 -0.99 8.94
C ARG A 128 -9.45 -1.93 8.90
N GLN A 129 -8.34 -1.56 8.27
CA GLN A 129 -7.15 -2.41 8.17
C GLN A 129 -6.16 -2.16 9.32
N ALA A 130 -5.74 -3.23 10.01
CA ALA A 130 -4.67 -3.16 11.02
C ALA A 130 -3.26 -3.17 10.39
N HIS A 131 -3.14 -3.60 9.14
CA HIS A 131 -1.88 -3.62 8.41
C HIS A 131 -1.99 -2.72 7.19
N LEU A 132 -1.14 -1.70 7.12
CA LEU A 132 -1.29 -0.58 6.18
C LEU A 132 -0.24 -0.70 5.07
N PRO A 133 -0.61 -1.19 3.86
CA PRO A 133 0.33 -1.35 2.76
C PRO A 133 0.68 -0.01 2.13
N CYS A 134 1.79 0.03 1.41
CA CYS A 134 2.16 1.14 0.54
C CYS A 134 1.07 1.39 -0.52
N PRO A 135 0.76 2.65 -0.88
CA PRO A 135 -0.18 2.95 -1.98
C PRO A 135 0.22 2.35 -3.34
N SER A 136 1.51 2.05 -3.54
CA SER A 136 2.04 1.58 -4.81
C SER A 136 2.42 0.10 -4.84
N CYS A 137 2.50 -0.58 -3.69
CA CYS A 137 3.00 -1.95 -3.63
C CYS A 137 2.41 -2.71 -2.42
N PRO A 138 2.46 -4.05 -2.40
CA PRO A 138 1.82 -4.83 -1.34
C PRO A 138 2.57 -4.81 0.00
N VAL A 139 3.74 -4.17 0.07
CA VAL A 139 4.59 -4.13 1.28
C VAL A 139 4.05 -3.14 2.30
N ALA A 140 4.15 -3.50 3.58
CA ALA A 140 3.76 -2.66 4.71
C ALA A 140 4.51 -1.32 4.72
N LEU A 141 3.84 -0.25 5.12
CA LEU A 141 4.53 0.97 5.51
C LEU A 141 5.30 0.71 6.81
N SER A 142 6.51 1.28 6.90
CA SER A 142 7.36 1.16 8.08
C SER A 142 6.76 1.89 9.29
N ASP A 143 7.05 1.41 10.50
CA ASP A 143 6.58 2.03 11.75
C ASP A 143 6.98 3.51 11.84
N GLY A 144 8.17 3.87 11.33
CA GLY A 144 8.62 5.27 11.26
C GLY A 144 7.74 6.15 10.36
N THR A 145 7.25 5.60 9.25
CA THR A 145 6.31 6.30 8.36
C THR A 145 4.94 6.45 9.03
N LEU A 146 4.46 5.40 9.70
CA LEU A 146 3.18 5.43 10.40
C LEU A 146 3.21 6.42 11.58
N GLN A 147 4.28 6.44 12.38
CA GLN A 147 4.44 7.40 13.48
C GLN A 147 4.46 8.86 13.00
N ARG A 148 5.01 9.10 11.80
CA ARG A 148 5.10 10.46 11.24
C ARG A 148 3.76 10.99 10.72
N PHE A 149 2.92 10.13 10.13
CA PHE A 149 1.72 10.56 9.41
C PHE A 149 0.40 10.19 10.09
N LEU A 150 0.42 9.39 11.16
CA LEU A 150 -0.80 9.08 11.94
C LEU A 150 -1.02 10.11 13.05
N SER A 151 -2.25 10.64 13.10
CA SER A 151 -2.69 11.42 14.25
C SER A 151 -2.84 10.53 15.51
N PRO A 152 -2.84 11.11 16.72
CA PRO A 152 -3.08 10.36 17.96
C PRO A 152 -4.39 9.56 17.93
N TYR A 153 -5.43 10.13 17.33
CA TYR A 153 -6.71 9.45 17.12
C TYR A 153 -6.59 8.21 16.23
N LEU A 154 -5.93 8.33 15.06
CA LEU A 154 -5.76 7.21 14.13
C LEU A 154 -4.83 6.14 14.71
N THR A 155 -3.83 6.55 15.48
CA THR A 155 -2.93 5.63 16.21
C THR A 155 -3.70 4.80 17.24
N GLY A 156 -4.62 5.42 17.99
CA GLY A 156 -5.51 4.70 18.91
C GLY A 156 -6.39 3.67 18.18
N LYS A 157 -7.03 4.07 17.07
CA LYS A 157 -7.84 3.18 16.22
C LYS A 157 -7.02 2.03 15.63
N LEU A 158 -5.81 2.30 15.17
CA LEU A 158 -4.93 1.26 14.61
C LEU A 158 -4.62 0.18 15.66
N ARG A 159 -4.27 0.58 16.89
CA ARG A 159 -4.02 -0.36 18.00
C ARG A 159 -5.25 -1.19 18.36
N GLU A 160 -6.45 -0.62 18.28
CA GLU A 160 -7.70 -1.38 18.46
C GLU A 160 -7.91 -2.41 17.34
N LEU A 161 -7.60 -2.05 16.09
CA LEU A 161 -7.68 -2.95 14.95
C LEU A 161 -6.66 -4.09 15.08
N GLU A 162 -5.43 -3.81 15.48
CA GLU A 162 -4.38 -4.82 15.71
C GLU A 162 -4.80 -5.85 16.77
N LYS A 163 -5.44 -5.40 17.86
CA LYS A 163 -5.97 -6.28 18.91
C LYS A 163 -7.13 -7.15 18.43
N THR A 164 -7.99 -6.61 17.57
CA THR A 164 -9.19 -7.32 17.08
C THR A 164 -8.93 -8.19 15.86
N GLN A 165 -7.85 -7.94 15.10
CA GLN A 165 -7.57 -8.65 13.86
C GLN A 165 -6.63 -9.85 14.02
N GLY A 166 -5.95 -9.99 15.16
CA GLY A 166 -5.26 -11.20 15.58
C GLY A 166 -4.17 -11.72 14.62
N LYS A 167 -3.46 -12.76 15.05
CA LYS A 167 -2.52 -13.51 14.19
C LYS A 167 -3.27 -14.66 13.50
N CYS A 168 -2.82 -15.04 12.30
CA CYS A 168 -3.42 -16.17 11.57
C CYS A 168 -3.44 -17.45 12.44
N PRO A 169 -4.61 -18.05 12.72
CA PRO A 169 -4.71 -19.27 13.55
C PRO A 169 -3.98 -20.48 12.93
N LYS A 170 -3.92 -20.52 11.60
CA LYS A 170 -3.35 -21.62 10.82
C LYS A 170 -1.82 -21.53 10.71
N CYS A 171 -1.25 -20.33 10.80
CA CYS A 171 0.17 -20.13 10.64
C CYS A 171 0.79 -19.68 11.96
N ARG A 172 0.95 -20.62 12.90
CA ARG A 172 1.64 -20.33 14.16
C ARG A 172 3.06 -19.85 13.86
N GLY A 173 3.36 -18.59 14.18
CA GLY A 173 4.70 -18.01 14.09
C GLY A 173 4.98 -17.04 12.93
N CYS A 174 4.11 -16.89 11.92
CA CYS A 174 4.37 -15.86 10.88
C CYS A 174 3.87 -14.47 11.28
N LYS A 175 4.61 -13.43 10.85
CA LYS A 175 4.15 -12.03 10.76
C LYS A 175 3.18 -11.84 9.60
N CYS A 176 2.31 -12.81 9.36
CA CYS A 176 1.37 -12.81 8.26
C CYS A 176 0.17 -11.92 8.59
N THR A 177 -0.27 -11.18 7.59
CA THR A 177 -1.22 -10.10 7.76
C THR A 177 -2.59 -10.58 7.30
N PRO A 178 -3.62 -10.51 8.16
CA PRO A 178 -4.99 -10.71 7.71
C PRO A 178 -5.44 -9.51 6.89
N ASN A 179 -6.02 -9.77 5.72
CA ASN A 179 -6.81 -8.79 5.01
C ASN A 179 -8.26 -8.84 5.53
N VAL A 180 -8.84 -7.67 5.78
CA VAL A 180 -10.19 -7.50 6.32
C VAL A 180 -11.17 -7.50 5.16
N TYR A 181 -11.96 -8.56 5.06
CA TYR A 181 -12.94 -8.72 3.98
C TYR A 181 -14.36 -8.32 4.41
N SER A 182 -14.65 -8.35 5.72
CA SER A 182 -15.92 -7.90 6.28
C SER A 182 -15.78 -7.63 7.78
N ARG A 183 -16.83 -7.09 8.43
CA ARG A 183 -16.90 -6.92 9.90
C ARG A 183 -16.72 -8.22 10.70
N ARG A 184 -16.68 -9.39 10.05
CA ARG A 184 -16.46 -10.69 10.68
C ARG A 184 -15.40 -11.55 9.99
N ARG A 185 -14.81 -11.13 8.86
CA ARG A 185 -13.90 -11.96 8.06
C ARG A 185 -12.50 -11.37 7.97
N LEU A 186 -11.53 -12.18 8.36
CA LEU A 186 -10.11 -11.97 8.10
C LEU A 186 -9.62 -13.06 7.17
N THR A 187 -8.66 -12.77 6.29
CA THR A 187 -8.00 -13.79 5.47
C THR A 187 -6.50 -13.58 5.43
N CYS A 188 -5.74 -14.64 5.72
CA CYS A 188 -4.28 -14.59 5.70
C CYS A 188 -3.79 -14.35 4.27
N THR A 189 -2.94 -13.35 4.07
CA THR A 189 -2.30 -13.07 2.77
C THR A 189 -1.30 -14.14 2.35
N GLN A 190 -0.79 -14.95 3.29
CA GLN A 190 0.23 -15.97 3.04
C GLN A 190 -0.37 -17.37 2.81
N CYS A 191 -1.27 -17.83 3.69
CA CYS A 191 -1.87 -19.17 3.57
C CYS A 191 -3.30 -19.17 3.03
N THR A 192 -3.86 -18.00 2.70
CA THR A 192 -5.23 -17.81 2.18
C THR A 192 -6.36 -18.27 3.11
N PHE A 193 -6.04 -18.70 4.34
CA PHE A 193 -7.03 -19.11 5.32
C PHE A 193 -7.90 -17.93 5.77
N SER A 194 -9.22 -18.07 5.67
CA SER A 194 -10.17 -17.10 6.20
C SER A 194 -10.69 -17.51 7.58
N TRP A 195 -10.71 -16.60 8.55
CA TRP A 195 -11.25 -16.84 9.88
C TRP A 195 -12.20 -15.75 10.37
N CYS A 196 -13.03 -16.12 11.34
CA CYS A 196 -13.98 -15.25 12.01
C CYS A 196 -13.28 -14.35 13.03
N ILE A 197 -13.52 -13.03 12.95
CA ILE A 197 -12.98 -12.04 13.90
C ILE A 197 -13.37 -12.36 15.35
N LYS A 198 -14.55 -12.97 15.57
CA LYS A 198 -15.09 -13.20 16.92
C LYS A 198 -14.57 -14.47 17.58
N CYS A 199 -14.53 -15.58 16.86
CA CYS A 199 -14.19 -16.89 17.45
C CYS A 199 -12.82 -17.42 16.99
N SER A 200 -12.11 -16.72 16.10
CA SER A 200 -10.83 -17.14 15.52
C SER A 200 -10.83 -18.52 14.83
N GLN A 201 -12.01 -19.07 14.54
CA GLN A 201 -12.19 -20.29 13.75
C GLN A 201 -12.41 -19.99 12.26
N SER A 202 -12.45 -21.01 11.41
CA SER A 202 -12.75 -20.87 9.98
C SER A 202 -13.95 -19.95 9.74
N PHE A 203 -13.80 -19.04 8.78
CA PHE A 203 -14.81 -18.01 8.54
C PHE A 203 -16.17 -18.63 8.20
N HIS A 204 -17.22 -18.09 8.82
CA HIS A 204 -18.60 -18.50 8.63
C HIS A 204 -19.48 -17.25 8.42
N TYR A 205 -20.43 -17.33 7.49
CA TYR A 205 -21.29 -16.20 7.12
C TYR A 205 -22.35 -15.89 8.19
N PHE A 206 -22.98 -16.93 8.75
CA PHE A 206 -23.98 -16.81 9.82
C PHE A 206 -23.39 -17.20 11.18
N ALA A 207 -24.00 -16.75 12.27
CA ALA A 207 -23.58 -17.13 13.62
C ALA A 207 -23.90 -18.62 13.88
N THR A 208 -22.87 -19.46 13.99
CA THR A 208 -23.01 -20.88 14.37
C THR A 208 -23.10 -21.04 15.88
N ASN A 209 -23.60 -22.18 16.36
CA ASN A 209 -23.73 -22.45 17.80
C ASN A 209 -22.38 -22.43 18.55
N GLY A 210 -21.25 -22.68 17.88
CA GLY A 210 -19.90 -22.52 18.42
C GLY A 210 -19.37 -21.07 18.45
N CYS A 211 -20.12 -20.12 17.90
CA CYS A 211 -19.82 -18.68 17.92
C CYS A 211 -20.70 -17.96 18.96
N LYS A 212 -20.98 -18.60 20.10
CA LYS A 212 -21.75 -18.04 21.22
C LYS A 212 -20.85 -17.81 22.44
N ALA A 213 -21.04 -16.64 23.06
CA ALA A 213 -20.49 -16.15 24.33
C ALA A 213 -19.08 -15.51 24.33
N SER A 214 -19.03 -14.21 24.06
CA SER A 214 -18.85 -13.25 25.16
C SER A 214 -19.37 -11.87 24.74
N SER A 215 -20.23 -11.32 25.59
CA SER A 215 -20.84 -10.00 25.50
C SER A 215 -19.84 -8.89 25.16
N PHE A 216 -19.91 -8.35 23.94
CA PHE A 216 -19.41 -7.00 23.69
C PHE A 216 -20.50 -6.03 24.14
N ARG A 217 -20.54 -5.71 25.43
CA ARG A 217 -21.19 -4.47 25.89
C ARG A 217 -20.30 -3.33 25.40
N MET A 218 -20.85 -2.44 24.56
CA MET A 218 -20.20 -1.16 24.31
C MET A 218 -19.98 -0.46 25.65
N PRO A 219 -18.78 0.06 25.96
CA PRO A 219 -18.65 1.05 27.03
C PRO A 219 -19.58 2.21 26.70
N ARG A 220 -20.49 2.57 27.61
CA ARG A 220 -21.21 3.84 27.52
C ARG A 220 -20.15 4.93 27.54
N GLN A 221 -20.16 5.81 26.53
CA GLN A 221 -19.32 7.00 26.48
C GLN A 221 -19.49 7.78 27.80
N PRO A 222 -18.41 8.29 28.42
CA PRO A 222 -18.53 9.27 29.48
C PRO A 222 -19.28 10.50 28.93
N LYS A 223 -20.28 10.96 29.67
CA LYS A 223 -20.96 12.24 29.40
C LYS A 223 -19.96 13.38 29.63
N GLU A 224 -20.14 14.44 28.83
CA GLU A 224 -19.59 15.80 28.96
C GLU A 224 -18.25 16.09 28.26
N ALA A 225 -18.31 16.70 27.08
CA ALA A 225 -18.40 18.16 26.93
C ALA A 225 -18.72 18.47 25.45
N GLN A 226 -20.00 18.75 25.18
CA GLN A 226 -20.45 19.17 23.86
C GLN A 226 -19.98 20.60 23.60
N GLN A 227 -18.93 20.76 22.80
CA GLN A 227 -18.84 21.93 21.93
C GLN A 227 -19.60 21.60 20.65
N GLN A 228 -20.62 22.42 20.37
CA GLN A 228 -21.69 22.20 19.40
C GLN A 228 -21.15 22.06 17.97
N LEU A 229 -21.44 20.91 17.34
CA LEU A 229 -21.48 20.72 15.89
C LEU A 229 -22.96 20.52 15.49
N PRO A 230 -23.39 21.04 14.34
CA PRO A 230 -24.80 21.15 13.98
C PRO A 230 -25.47 19.79 13.83
N THR A 231 -26.64 19.65 14.46
CA THR A 231 -27.53 18.48 14.38
C THR A 231 -28.17 18.40 13.01
N CYS A 232 -28.14 17.21 12.39
CA CYS A 232 -28.84 16.92 11.16
C CYS A 232 -30.02 15.97 11.44
N ASP A 233 -31.16 16.55 11.82
CA ASP A 233 -32.48 15.90 11.78
C ASP A 233 -33.14 16.02 10.39
N ALA A 234 -32.36 16.27 9.34
CA ALA A 234 -32.87 16.30 7.97
C ALA A 234 -32.84 14.89 7.36
N PRO A 235 -33.97 14.37 6.84
CA PRO A 235 -33.97 13.09 6.12
C PRO A 235 -33.02 13.18 4.90
N PRO A 236 -32.33 12.07 4.56
CA PRO A 236 -31.43 12.05 3.41
C PRO A 236 -32.18 12.43 2.13
N PRO A 237 -31.55 13.18 1.20
CA PRO A 237 -32.21 13.61 -0.02
C PRO A 237 -32.70 12.41 -0.84
N PRO A 238 -33.79 12.55 -1.60
CA PRO A 238 -34.31 11.50 -2.44
C PRO A 238 -33.32 11.14 -3.57
N VAL A 239 -33.39 9.91 -4.04
CA VAL A 239 -32.41 9.28 -4.93
C VAL A 239 -33.11 8.57 -6.09
N GLU A 240 -32.47 8.51 -7.24
CA GLU A 240 -33.02 7.83 -8.42
C GLU A 240 -32.66 6.34 -8.39
N CYS A 241 -33.65 5.46 -8.55
CA CYS A 241 -33.46 4.01 -8.57
C CYS A 241 -32.88 3.54 -9.91
N VAL A 242 -31.78 2.78 -9.89
CA VAL A 242 -31.14 2.28 -11.13
C VAL A 242 -31.98 1.27 -11.94
N VAL A 243 -33.07 0.76 -11.38
CA VAL A 243 -33.91 -0.27 -12.02
C VAL A 243 -35.17 0.33 -12.62
N CYS A 244 -35.94 1.09 -11.84
CA CYS A 244 -37.18 1.71 -12.32
C CYS A 244 -37.03 3.17 -12.75
N LEU A 245 -35.90 3.81 -12.47
CA LEU A 245 -35.62 5.23 -12.74
C LEU A 245 -36.50 6.23 -11.98
N ASP A 246 -37.27 5.75 -10.99
CA ASP A 246 -38.08 6.61 -10.13
C ASP A 246 -37.22 7.26 -9.04
N VAL A 247 -37.60 8.49 -8.67
CA VAL A 247 -37.07 9.20 -7.51
C VAL A 247 -37.75 8.67 -6.25
N VAL A 248 -36.96 8.09 -5.35
CA VAL A 248 -37.42 7.37 -4.16
C VAL A 248 -36.67 7.83 -2.91
N GLU A 249 -37.23 7.56 -1.73
CA GLU A 249 -36.55 7.87 -0.47
C GLU A 249 -35.31 6.99 -0.26
N ALA A 250 -34.16 7.63 0.01
CA ALA A 250 -32.88 6.93 0.19
C ALA A 250 -32.91 5.90 1.34
N ALA A 251 -33.74 6.12 2.37
CA ALA A 251 -33.89 5.21 3.49
C ALA A 251 -34.38 3.81 3.07
N GLY A 252 -35.20 3.71 2.04
CA GLY A 252 -35.76 2.47 1.49
C GLY A 252 -34.90 1.81 0.42
N CYS A 253 -33.74 2.40 0.09
CA CYS A 253 -32.89 1.93 -1.00
C CYS A 253 -31.76 1.02 -0.52
N ALA A 254 -31.44 0.03 -1.33
CA ALA A 254 -30.23 -0.77 -1.21
C ALA A 254 -29.08 -0.11 -1.98
N THR A 255 -27.88 -0.17 -1.41
CA THR A 255 -26.66 0.38 -2.00
C THR A 255 -25.62 -0.72 -2.24
N CYS A 256 -24.78 -0.57 -3.26
CA CYS A 256 -23.67 -1.48 -3.50
C CYS A 256 -22.35 -0.89 -2.96
N ASP A 257 -21.49 -1.74 -2.38
CA ASP A 257 -20.17 -1.29 -1.93
C ASP A 257 -19.16 -1.13 -3.06
N ARG A 258 -19.47 -1.68 -4.25
CA ARG A 258 -18.54 -1.73 -5.40
C ARG A 258 -18.89 -0.77 -6.52
N CYS A 259 -20.09 -0.21 -6.49
CA CYS A 259 -20.55 0.76 -7.48
C CYS A 259 -21.55 1.72 -6.82
N PRO A 260 -21.77 2.92 -7.38
CA PRO A 260 -22.68 3.92 -6.82
C PRO A 260 -24.17 3.58 -6.97
N MET A 261 -24.51 2.30 -7.12
CA MET A 261 -25.87 1.83 -7.32
C MET A 261 -26.76 2.19 -6.13
N GLN A 262 -27.94 2.72 -6.44
CA GLN A 262 -29.07 2.84 -5.52
C GLN A 262 -30.29 2.14 -6.13
N CYS A 263 -30.88 1.20 -5.40
CA CYS A 263 -32.02 0.42 -5.89
C CYS A 263 -33.12 0.41 -4.84
N CYS A 264 -34.34 0.83 -5.20
CA CYS A 264 -35.46 0.81 -4.28
C CYS A 264 -35.80 -0.62 -3.85
N GLY A 265 -36.27 -0.79 -2.61
CA GLY A 265 -36.62 -2.10 -2.05
C GLY A 265 -37.50 -2.97 -2.95
N PRO A 266 -38.62 -2.46 -3.50
CA PRO A 266 -39.50 -3.24 -4.38
C PRO A 266 -38.80 -3.77 -5.64
N CYS A 267 -37.96 -2.93 -6.27
CA CYS A 267 -37.18 -3.34 -7.44
C CYS A 267 -36.14 -4.39 -7.07
N LEU A 268 -35.46 -4.22 -5.94
CA LEU A 268 -34.46 -5.19 -5.50
C LEU A 268 -35.12 -6.52 -5.14
N GLU A 269 -36.24 -6.52 -4.43
CA GLU A 269 -36.98 -7.73 -4.06
C GLU A 269 -37.44 -8.50 -5.30
N THR A 270 -38.01 -7.81 -6.28
CA THR A 270 -38.42 -8.40 -7.57
C THR A 270 -37.24 -8.98 -8.33
N TYR A 271 -36.13 -8.24 -8.39
CA TYR A 271 -34.89 -8.69 -9.03
C TYR A 271 -34.32 -9.93 -8.34
N LEU A 272 -34.26 -9.96 -7.01
CA LEU A 272 -33.75 -11.10 -6.23
C LEU A 272 -34.66 -12.32 -6.38
N SER A 273 -35.98 -12.14 -6.34
CA SER A 273 -36.97 -13.20 -6.58
C SER A 273 -36.78 -13.84 -7.96
N MET A 274 -36.60 -13.03 -9.00
CA MET A 274 -36.28 -13.49 -10.34
C MET A 274 -34.94 -14.25 -10.37
N LYS A 275 -33.89 -13.74 -9.74
CA LYS A 275 -32.57 -14.39 -9.71
C LYS A 275 -32.59 -15.73 -8.98
N ILE A 276 -33.33 -15.84 -7.88
CA ILE A 276 -33.46 -17.09 -7.13
C ILE A 276 -34.25 -18.13 -7.94
N SER A 277 -35.37 -17.72 -8.54
CA SER A 277 -36.25 -18.63 -9.29
C SER A 277 -35.67 -19.08 -10.63
N GLN A 278 -35.02 -18.18 -11.38
CA GLN A 278 -34.53 -18.46 -12.74
C GLN A 278 -33.10 -18.98 -12.77
N ASP A 279 -32.17 -18.34 -12.04
CA ASP A 279 -30.75 -18.69 -12.09
C ASP A 279 -30.38 -19.81 -11.11
N ARG A 280 -31.29 -20.17 -10.18
CA ARG A 280 -31.08 -21.18 -9.12
C ARG A 280 -29.70 -21.06 -8.46
N THR A 281 -29.31 -19.84 -8.13
CA THR A 281 -28.01 -19.52 -7.54
C THR A 281 -28.15 -18.91 -6.16
N ALA A 282 -27.29 -19.33 -5.24
CA ALA A 282 -27.12 -18.68 -3.95
C ALA A 282 -26.23 -17.42 -4.03
N HIS A 283 -25.53 -17.22 -5.15
CA HIS A 283 -24.70 -16.05 -5.38
C HIS A 283 -25.54 -14.93 -6.01
N LEU A 284 -26.16 -14.10 -5.17
CA LEU A 284 -27.05 -13.02 -5.59
C LEU A 284 -26.26 -11.76 -5.97
N PRO A 285 -26.22 -11.38 -7.27
CA PRO A 285 -25.35 -10.31 -7.74
C PRO A 285 -26.07 -8.95 -7.72
N CYS A 286 -25.30 -7.87 -7.61
CA CYS A 286 -25.73 -6.50 -7.73
C CYS A 286 -26.33 -6.24 -9.13
N PRO A 287 -27.54 -5.65 -9.23
CA PRO A 287 -28.18 -5.33 -10.51
C PRO A 287 -27.33 -4.50 -11.47
N SER A 288 -26.47 -3.62 -10.94
CA SER A 288 -25.66 -2.70 -11.74
C SER A 288 -24.30 -3.27 -12.12
N CYS A 289 -23.49 -3.73 -11.14
CA CYS A 289 -22.09 -4.13 -11.40
C CYS A 289 -21.84 -5.64 -11.37
N GLY A 290 -22.86 -6.46 -11.06
CA GLY A 290 -22.74 -7.92 -10.98
C GLY A 290 -21.96 -8.45 -9.77
N ALA A 291 -21.44 -7.59 -8.89
CA ALA A 291 -20.75 -8.01 -7.68
C ALA A 291 -21.70 -8.66 -6.67
N ALA A 292 -21.24 -9.66 -5.91
CA ALA A 292 -22.03 -10.27 -4.84
C ALA A 292 -22.59 -9.20 -3.87
N LEU A 293 -23.90 -9.23 -3.64
CA LEU A 293 -24.53 -8.40 -2.62
C LEU A 293 -24.15 -8.88 -1.22
N ARG A 294 -24.06 -7.93 -0.28
CA ARG A 294 -23.75 -8.23 1.12
C ARG A 294 -24.92 -8.92 1.82
N ALA A 295 -24.59 -9.75 2.82
CA ALA A 295 -25.58 -10.44 3.65
C ALA A 295 -26.56 -9.46 4.31
N GLU A 296 -26.11 -8.30 4.76
CA GLU A 296 -27.00 -7.32 5.41
C GLU A 296 -28.08 -6.77 4.46
N ILE A 297 -27.76 -6.64 3.17
CA ILE A 297 -28.71 -6.21 2.14
C ILE A 297 -29.69 -7.35 1.86
N LEU A 298 -29.19 -8.57 1.72
CA LEU A 298 -30.01 -9.75 1.48
C LEU A 298 -30.96 -10.04 2.66
N GLU A 299 -30.49 -9.96 3.90
CA GLU A 299 -31.32 -10.14 5.10
C GLU A 299 -32.43 -9.10 5.21
N ARG A 300 -32.20 -7.88 4.70
CA ARG A 300 -33.19 -6.80 4.72
C ARG A 300 -34.27 -6.96 3.64
N PHE A 301 -33.91 -7.43 2.45
CA PHE A 301 -34.79 -7.41 1.27
C PHE A 301 -35.25 -8.79 0.80
N LEU A 302 -34.74 -9.89 1.39
CA LEU A 302 -35.28 -11.22 1.14
C LEU A 302 -36.42 -11.52 2.11
N SER A 303 -37.59 -11.80 1.55
CA SER A 303 -38.69 -12.44 2.27
C SER A 303 -38.28 -13.82 2.86
N PRO A 304 -38.97 -14.31 3.90
CA PRO A 304 -38.65 -15.58 4.54
C PRO A 304 -38.62 -16.78 3.59
N SER A 305 -39.49 -16.79 2.56
CA SER A 305 -39.57 -17.85 1.55
C SER A 305 -38.39 -17.80 0.57
N MET A 306 -37.99 -16.61 0.13
CA MET A 306 -36.79 -16.43 -0.69
C MET A 306 -35.53 -16.82 0.07
N ALA A 307 -35.41 -16.41 1.33
CA ALA A 307 -34.29 -16.79 2.18
C ALA A 307 -34.19 -18.31 2.39
N ALA A 308 -35.33 -19.01 2.51
CA ALA A 308 -35.35 -20.47 2.57
C ALA A 308 -34.85 -21.12 1.27
N SER A 309 -35.30 -20.60 0.13
CA SER A 309 -34.88 -21.06 -1.19
C SER A 309 -33.37 -20.87 -1.41
N VAL A 310 -32.83 -19.73 -0.98
CA VAL A 310 -31.38 -19.48 -1.02
C VAL A 310 -30.64 -20.48 -0.15
N ARG A 311 -31.08 -20.72 1.10
CA ARG A 311 -30.45 -21.71 1.99
C ARG A 311 -30.44 -23.13 1.39
N GLU A 312 -31.51 -23.53 0.72
CA GLU A 312 -31.58 -24.81 0.01
C GLU A 312 -30.58 -24.87 -1.16
N LEU A 313 -30.49 -23.79 -1.95
CA LEU A 313 -29.52 -23.67 -3.04
C LEU A 313 -28.07 -23.69 -2.52
N GLU A 314 -27.78 -23.07 -1.38
CA GLU A 314 -26.47 -23.12 -0.72
C GLU A 314 -26.09 -24.57 -0.37
N GLN A 315 -27.00 -25.32 0.26
CA GLN A 315 -26.77 -26.70 0.65
C GLN A 315 -26.46 -27.63 -0.54
N ASN A 316 -26.92 -27.25 -1.74
CA ASN A 316 -26.75 -28.02 -2.97
C ASN A 316 -25.59 -27.52 -3.87
N SER A 317 -25.22 -26.24 -3.81
CA SER A 317 -24.24 -25.62 -4.73
C SER A 317 -22.79 -25.67 -4.22
N PHE A 318 -22.60 -25.85 -2.91
CA PHE A 318 -21.27 -25.81 -2.25
C PHE A 318 -20.68 -27.19 -1.95
N LYS A 319 -21.31 -28.27 -2.41
CA LYS A 319 -20.77 -29.63 -2.27
C LYS A 319 -19.88 -29.98 -3.45
N CYS A 320 -18.68 -30.46 -3.15
CA CYS A 320 -17.76 -31.04 -4.11
C CYS A 320 -18.48 -32.09 -4.98
N PRO A 321 -18.54 -31.96 -6.31
CA PRO A 321 -19.23 -32.93 -7.17
C PRO A 321 -18.63 -34.34 -7.06
N LYS A 322 -17.32 -34.41 -6.81
CA LYS A 322 -16.53 -35.64 -6.75
C LYS A 322 -16.58 -36.34 -5.38
N CYS A 323 -16.54 -35.55 -4.31
CA CYS A 323 -16.29 -36.02 -2.94
C CYS A 323 -17.40 -35.66 -1.95
N LYS A 324 -18.40 -34.89 -2.38
CA LYS A 324 -19.58 -34.41 -1.61
C LYS A 324 -19.27 -33.56 -0.37
N GLU A 325 -18.01 -33.39 -0.02
CA GLU A 325 -17.53 -32.51 1.04
C GLU A 325 -17.78 -31.03 0.76
N GLN A 326 -17.91 -30.26 1.85
CA GLN A 326 -18.22 -28.82 1.85
C GLN A 326 -17.00 -27.93 2.09
N GLU A 327 -15.80 -28.50 2.25
CA GLU A 327 -14.58 -27.74 2.47
C GLU A 327 -13.88 -27.38 1.14
N PHE A 328 -13.86 -26.08 0.81
CA PHE A 328 -13.28 -25.56 -0.44
C PHE A 328 -12.58 -24.21 -0.26
N THR A 329 -11.66 -23.91 -1.17
CA THR A 329 -11.03 -22.59 -1.35
C THR A 329 -11.62 -21.89 -2.57
N SER A 330 -11.84 -20.57 -2.47
CA SER A 330 -12.22 -19.72 -3.60
C SER A 330 -11.05 -18.81 -4.00
N THR A 331 -10.91 -18.56 -5.30
CA THR A 331 -9.82 -17.73 -5.84
C THR A 331 -10.34 -16.40 -6.36
N TRP A 332 -9.62 -15.31 -6.07
CA TRP A 332 -10.02 -13.92 -6.35
C TRP A 332 -10.25 -13.57 -7.84
N TYR A 333 -9.64 -14.32 -8.76
CA TYR A 333 -9.77 -14.10 -10.22
C TYR A 333 -11.00 -14.78 -10.85
N SER A 334 -11.72 -15.63 -10.13
CA SER A 334 -12.91 -16.28 -10.68
C SER A 334 -13.99 -16.42 -9.63
N GLN A 335 -14.94 -15.48 -9.67
CA GLN A 335 -16.15 -15.43 -8.84
C GLN A 335 -17.03 -16.70 -8.92
N ARG A 336 -16.67 -17.65 -9.80
CA ARG A 336 -17.41 -18.88 -10.08
C ARG A 336 -16.60 -20.14 -9.79
N ARG A 337 -15.36 -20.04 -9.30
CA ARG A 337 -14.48 -21.20 -9.04
C ARG A 337 -14.47 -21.56 -7.56
N LEU A 338 -14.84 -22.80 -7.26
CA LEU A 338 -14.54 -23.44 -5.98
C LEU A 338 -13.49 -24.52 -6.20
N THR A 339 -12.59 -24.74 -5.25
CA THR A 339 -11.57 -25.80 -5.28
C THR A 339 -11.65 -26.62 -4.01
N CYS A 340 -11.90 -27.92 -4.13
CA CYS A 340 -12.02 -28.80 -2.97
C CYS A 340 -10.67 -28.91 -2.24
N ILE A 341 -10.69 -28.84 -0.91
CA ILE A 341 -9.47 -29.00 -0.11
C ILE A 341 -9.02 -30.46 -0.07
N GLN A 342 -9.97 -31.41 -0.09
CA GLN A 342 -9.70 -32.84 0.04
C GLN A 342 -9.19 -33.47 -1.26
N CYS A 343 -9.89 -33.23 -2.38
CA CYS A 343 -9.57 -33.88 -3.66
C CYS A 343 -8.94 -32.93 -4.69
N THR A 344 -8.71 -31.65 -4.33
CA THR A 344 -8.11 -30.60 -5.18
C THR A 344 -8.87 -30.27 -6.48
N SER A 345 -9.99 -30.94 -6.76
CA SER A 345 -10.79 -30.67 -7.95
C SER A 345 -11.45 -29.30 -7.85
N SER A 346 -11.44 -28.54 -8.94
CA SER A 346 -12.18 -27.29 -9.05
C SER A 346 -13.49 -27.46 -9.81
N TRP A 347 -14.56 -26.81 -9.35
CA TRP A 347 -15.86 -26.80 -10.01
C TRP A 347 -16.45 -25.38 -10.12
N CYS A 348 -17.42 -25.24 -11.01
CA CYS A 348 -18.15 -24.01 -11.25
C CYS A 348 -19.35 -23.88 -10.31
N ILE A 349 -19.51 -22.73 -9.64
CA ILE A 349 -20.66 -22.46 -8.74
C ILE A 349 -21.97 -22.50 -9.52
N ASP A 350 -22.01 -21.91 -10.72
CA ASP A 350 -23.27 -21.70 -11.43
C ASP A 350 -23.85 -22.98 -12.07
N CYS A 351 -23.02 -23.98 -12.37
CA CYS A 351 -23.49 -25.20 -13.03
C CYS A 351 -22.97 -26.51 -12.43
N SER A 352 -22.26 -26.45 -11.30
CA SER A 352 -21.74 -27.61 -10.54
C SER A 352 -20.93 -28.61 -11.36
N GLN A 353 -20.37 -28.18 -12.50
CA GLN A 353 -19.47 -28.98 -13.36
C GLN A 353 -18.02 -28.65 -13.06
N THR A 354 -17.08 -29.45 -13.58
CA THR A 354 -15.64 -29.11 -13.58
C THR A 354 -15.41 -27.66 -14.00
N TYR A 355 -14.58 -26.96 -13.24
CA TYR A 355 -14.38 -25.53 -13.41
C TYR A 355 -13.93 -25.20 -14.83
N HIS A 356 -14.51 -24.13 -15.37
CA HIS A 356 -14.19 -23.62 -16.68
C HIS A 356 -14.07 -22.10 -16.60
N TYR A 357 -13.03 -21.57 -17.25
CA TYR A 357 -12.74 -20.15 -17.21
C TYR A 357 -13.83 -19.31 -17.91
N PHE A 358 -14.33 -19.80 -19.04
CA PHE A 358 -15.39 -19.16 -19.81
C PHE A 358 -16.75 -19.78 -19.49
N ALA A 359 -17.83 -18.98 -19.51
CA ALA A 359 -19.18 -19.50 -19.32
C ALA A 359 -19.49 -20.55 -20.38
N THR A 360 -19.97 -21.73 -19.96
CA THR A 360 -20.43 -22.79 -20.86
C THR A 360 -21.93 -22.69 -21.08
N THR A 361 -22.50 -23.53 -21.95
CA THR A 361 -23.94 -23.54 -22.25
C THR A 361 -24.82 -23.71 -21.01
N ARG A 362 -24.32 -24.46 -20.02
CA ARG A 362 -25.00 -24.71 -18.74
C ARG A 362 -24.84 -23.58 -17.73
N CYS A 363 -23.84 -22.72 -17.92
CA CYS A 363 -23.46 -21.63 -17.01
C CYS A 363 -23.81 -20.24 -17.57
N SER A 364 -24.66 -20.16 -18.61
CA SER A 364 -25.11 -18.91 -19.20
C SER A 364 -26.58 -18.66 -18.93
N ASP A 365 -26.95 -17.41 -18.67
CA ASP A 365 -28.32 -16.92 -18.58
C ASP A 365 -29.17 -17.45 -19.76
N SER A 366 -30.43 -17.77 -19.47
CA SER A 366 -31.42 -18.24 -20.44
C SER A 366 -31.53 -17.33 -21.67
N THR A 367 -31.35 -16.02 -21.48
CA THR A 367 -31.40 -14.98 -22.50
C THR A 367 -30.23 -15.11 -23.48
N PHE A 368 -29.02 -15.28 -22.96
CA PHE A 368 -27.83 -15.51 -23.77
C PHE A 368 -27.86 -16.89 -24.47
N ARG A 369 -28.47 -17.90 -23.84
CA ARG A 369 -28.68 -19.21 -24.48
C ARG A 369 -29.64 -19.10 -25.67
N LYS A 370 -30.76 -18.38 -25.52
CA LYS A 370 -31.72 -18.10 -26.61
C LYS A 370 -31.09 -17.28 -27.73
N TRP A 371 -30.33 -16.24 -27.39
CA TRP A 371 -29.61 -15.44 -28.38
C TRP A 371 -28.60 -16.29 -29.17
N ARG A 372 -27.82 -17.14 -28.49
CA ARG A 372 -26.88 -18.07 -29.17
C ARG A 372 -27.56 -19.11 -30.05
N ALA A 373 -28.77 -19.54 -29.71
CA ALA A 373 -29.52 -20.47 -30.56
C ALA A 373 -29.98 -19.80 -31.87
N LYS A 374 -30.23 -18.48 -31.83
CA LYS A 374 -30.65 -17.68 -32.97
C LYS A 374 -29.49 -17.14 -33.82
N ASN A 375 -28.32 -16.97 -33.22
CA ASN A 375 -27.13 -16.43 -33.88
C ASN A 375 -26.13 -17.54 -34.18
N SER A 376 -25.31 -17.38 -35.22
CA SER A 376 -24.27 -18.35 -35.59
C SER A 376 -23.11 -18.32 -34.59
N VAL A 377 -23.32 -18.85 -33.38
CA VAL A 377 -22.37 -18.84 -32.28
C VAL A 377 -22.00 -20.26 -31.88
N LYS A 378 -20.70 -20.59 -31.90
CA LYS A 378 -20.17 -21.89 -31.48
C LYS A 378 -19.06 -21.72 -30.43
N SER A 379 -18.82 -22.77 -29.64
CA SER A 379 -17.74 -22.78 -28.64
C SER A 379 -16.42 -23.22 -29.27
N CYS A 380 -15.33 -22.50 -29.01
CA CYS A 380 -13.98 -22.93 -29.37
C CYS A 380 -13.73 -24.37 -28.89
N PRO A 381 -13.26 -25.29 -29.75
CA PRO A 381 -13.06 -26.69 -29.38
C PRO A 381 -12.01 -26.87 -28.28
N ARG A 382 -10.99 -26.01 -28.25
CA ARG A 382 -9.88 -26.03 -27.27
C ARG A 382 -10.26 -25.38 -25.93
N CYS A 383 -10.66 -24.10 -25.94
CA CYS A 383 -10.85 -23.34 -24.70
C CYS A 383 -12.33 -23.12 -24.30
N LYS A 384 -13.28 -23.56 -25.13
CA LYS A 384 -14.74 -23.42 -24.92
C LYS A 384 -15.31 -22.00 -24.91
N ARG A 385 -14.51 -20.96 -25.16
CA ARG A 385 -14.98 -19.58 -25.38
C ARG A 385 -15.99 -19.53 -26.53
N PHE A 386 -17.08 -18.79 -26.37
CA PHE A 386 -18.03 -18.54 -27.47
C PHE A 386 -17.42 -17.61 -28.52
N ILE A 387 -17.62 -17.98 -29.77
CA ILE A 387 -17.17 -17.27 -30.96
C ILE A 387 -18.40 -17.13 -31.84
N GLU A 388 -18.62 -15.94 -32.38
CA GLU A 388 -19.65 -15.66 -33.38
C GLU A 388 -19.04 -15.74 -34.78
N LYS A 389 -19.79 -16.26 -35.75
CA LYS A 389 -19.34 -16.31 -37.15
C LYS A 389 -19.60 -14.97 -37.83
N ASN A 390 -18.54 -14.23 -38.15
CA ASN A 390 -18.63 -12.98 -38.90
C ASN A 390 -18.61 -13.18 -40.44
N GLY A 391 -19.15 -14.29 -40.94
CA GLY A 391 -19.23 -14.60 -42.38
C GLY A 391 -17.91 -15.04 -43.06
N GLY A 392 -17.97 -15.29 -44.37
CA GLY A 392 -16.81 -15.48 -45.25
C GLY A 392 -16.17 -16.88 -45.27
N CYS A 393 -15.50 -17.29 -44.19
CA CYS A 393 -14.61 -18.46 -44.19
C CYS A 393 -14.90 -19.42 -43.02
N ASN A 394 -14.74 -20.74 -43.24
CA ASN A 394 -14.83 -21.74 -42.19
C ASN A 394 -13.52 -21.88 -41.39
N HIS A 395 -12.39 -21.36 -41.88
CA HIS A 395 -11.17 -21.27 -41.09
C HIS A 395 -11.30 -20.17 -40.04
N MET A 396 -11.30 -20.54 -38.77
CA MET A 396 -11.43 -19.61 -37.66
C MET A 396 -10.28 -19.74 -36.68
N THR A 397 -9.80 -18.59 -36.20
CA THR A 397 -8.77 -18.51 -35.16
C THR A 397 -9.39 -17.98 -33.87
N CYS A 398 -9.26 -18.73 -32.78
CA CYS A 398 -9.73 -18.26 -31.48
C CYS A 398 -8.89 -17.07 -30.99
N THR A 399 -9.52 -15.92 -30.73
CA THR A 399 -8.83 -14.70 -30.26
C THR A 399 -8.13 -14.88 -28.90
N GLN A 400 -8.58 -15.83 -28.08
CA GLN A 400 -8.05 -16.07 -26.73
C GLN A 400 -6.92 -17.09 -26.70
N CYS A 401 -7.14 -18.29 -27.26
CA CYS A 401 -6.15 -19.37 -27.20
C CYS A 401 -5.37 -19.57 -28.50
N ARG A 402 -5.60 -18.72 -29.50
CA ARG A 402 -5.00 -18.74 -30.85
C ARG A 402 -5.15 -20.09 -31.58
N PHE A 403 -6.07 -20.94 -31.14
CA PHE A 403 -6.34 -22.22 -31.79
C PHE A 403 -7.09 -22.00 -33.09
N GLU A 404 -6.51 -22.52 -34.17
CA GLU A 404 -7.09 -22.54 -35.52
C GLU A 404 -7.96 -23.78 -35.70
N PHE A 405 -9.20 -23.59 -36.12
CA PHE A 405 -10.19 -24.67 -36.28
C PHE A 405 -11.16 -24.38 -37.42
N CYS A 406 -11.82 -25.43 -37.89
CA CYS A 406 -12.88 -25.32 -38.87
C CYS A 406 -14.23 -25.09 -38.18
N TRP A 407 -14.94 -24.05 -38.57
CA TRP A 407 -16.25 -23.68 -38.02
C TRP A 407 -17.33 -24.75 -38.23
N SER A 408 -17.26 -25.48 -39.34
CA SER A 408 -18.30 -26.46 -39.68
C SER A 408 -18.14 -27.74 -38.87
N CYS A 409 -16.96 -28.37 -38.90
CA CYS A 409 -16.71 -29.64 -38.20
C CYS A 409 -16.13 -29.50 -36.79
N MET A 410 -15.74 -28.29 -36.37
CA MET A 410 -15.13 -27.99 -35.06
C MET A 410 -13.77 -28.67 -34.80
N ASP A 411 -13.13 -29.21 -35.83
CA ASP A 411 -11.79 -29.83 -35.76
C ASP A 411 -10.65 -28.85 -36.01
N LYS A 412 -9.43 -29.23 -35.61
CA LYS A 412 -8.20 -28.45 -35.84
C LYS A 412 -8.00 -28.14 -37.33
N TRP A 413 -7.69 -26.88 -37.65
CA TRP A 413 -7.34 -26.48 -39.01
C TRP A 413 -5.98 -27.04 -39.42
N ARG A 414 -5.85 -27.43 -40.70
CA ARG A 414 -4.62 -27.96 -41.30
C ARG A 414 -4.50 -27.39 -42.72
N ALA A 415 -3.29 -27.29 -43.27
CA ALA A 415 -3.08 -26.76 -44.63
C ALA A 415 -3.91 -27.48 -45.71
N ARG A 416 -4.14 -28.79 -45.57
CA ARG A 416 -5.07 -29.59 -46.37
C ARG A 416 -6.26 -30.04 -45.52
N HIS A 417 -7.05 -29.10 -45.02
CA HIS A 417 -8.20 -29.42 -44.16
C HIS A 417 -9.39 -29.94 -45.00
N THR A 418 -9.70 -31.22 -44.84
CA THR A 418 -10.93 -31.83 -45.39
C THR A 418 -12.04 -31.77 -44.35
N CYS A 419 -13.08 -30.99 -44.63
CA CYS A 419 -14.20 -30.82 -43.71
C CYS A 419 -15.13 -32.04 -43.77
N LYS A 420 -15.24 -32.78 -42.66
CA LYS A 420 -16.13 -33.96 -42.57
C LYS A 420 -17.63 -33.62 -42.61
N SER A 421 -18.01 -32.34 -42.50
CA SER A 421 -19.40 -31.92 -42.47
C SER A 421 -20.03 -31.71 -43.85
N TRP A 422 -19.33 -32.05 -44.94
CA TRP A 422 -19.88 -31.99 -46.30
C TRP A 422 -20.61 -33.28 -46.73
N PHE A 423 -20.51 -34.35 -45.91
CA PHE A 423 -21.10 -35.67 -46.20
C PHE A 423 -22.22 -36.07 -45.22
N ALA A 424 -22.85 -35.11 -44.55
CA ALA A 424 -23.92 -35.36 -43.57
C ALA A 424 -25.14 -34.49 -43.85
#